data_AF-A0A401ZSC4-F1
#
_entry.id   AF-A0A401ZSC4-F1
#
_cell.length_a   1.000
_cell.length_b   1.000
_cell.length_c   1.000
_cell.angle_alpha   90.00
_cell.angle_beta   90.00
_cell.angle_gamma   90.00
#
_symmetry.space_group_name_H-M   'P 1'
#
loop_
_entity.id
_entity.type
_entity.pdbx_description
1 polymer ?
#
loop_
_entity_poly.entity_id
_entity_poly.type
_entity_poly.pdbx_seq_one_letter_code
_entity_poly.pdbx_strand_id
1 'polypeptide(L)'
;MTTDDADYGELAALREDESRCIRVLAACRRFAVNVGGAAGNYATFAQNEEVLLQSFHDIELAHVSSDGRYDQLFAQRCQRAGLTSADVHMLQERWRTLNSEDDLDE
;
A
#
# COMPACT_ATOMS: atom_id res chain seq x y z
N MET A 1 18.85 15.48 -13.59
CA MET A 1 19.32 14.34 -12.78
C MET A 1 19.23 14.78 -11.33
N THR A 2 18.00 14.74 -10.78
CA THR A 2 17.65 15.31 -9.46
C THR A 2 16.33 14.75 -8.90
N THR A 3 15.74 13.75 -9.54
CA THR A 3 14.44 13.18 -9.14
C THR A 3 14.58 12.20 -7.96
N ASP A 4 15.72 11.51 -7.86
CA ASP A 4 15.96 10.45 -6.85
C ASP A 4 16.01 10.97 -5.40
N ASP A 5 16.69 12.10 -5.14
CA ASP A 5 16.84 12.64 -3.78
C ASP A 5 15.53 13.21 -3.20
N ALA A 6 14.67 13.76 -4.05
CA ALA A 6 13.38 14.30 -3.63
C ALA A 6 12.42 13.16 -3.21
N ASP A 7 12.35 12.10 -4.02
CA ASP A 7 11.57 10.90 -3.72
C ASP A 7 12.06 10.20 -2.43
N TYR A 8 13.37 10.08 -2.24
CA TYR A 8 13.92 9.49 -1.01
C TYR A 8 13.59 10.29 0.25
N GLY A 9 13.60 11.62 0.17
CA GLY A 9 13.23 12.51 1.28
C GLY A 9 11.75 12.40 1.65
N GLU A 10 10.88 12.32 0.65
CA GLU A 10 9.43 12.17 0.84
C GLU A 10 9.06 10.80 1.42
N LEU A 11 9.69 9.73 0.93
CA LEU A 11 9.53 8.38 1.48
C LEU A 11 10.06 8.27 2.91
N ALA A 12 11.18 8.92 3.23
CA ALA A 12 11.70 8.98 4.59
C ALA A 12 10.74 9.73 5.53
N ALA A 13 10.21 10.88 5.11
CA ALA A 13 9.23 11.65 5.88
C ALA A 13 7.92 10.86 6.09
N LEU A 14 7.45 10.14 5.06
CA LEU A 14 6.31 9.24 5.17
C LEU A 14 6.59 8.11 6.16
N ARG A 15 7.78 7.50 6.12
CA ARG A 15 8.19 6.48 7.10
C ARG A 15 8.26 7.05 8.51
N GLU A 16 8.72 8.28 8.73
CA GLU A 16 8.81 8.85 10.07
C GLU A 16 7.44 9.19 10.67
N ASP A 17 6.45 9.52 9.84
CA ASP A 17 5.07 9.78 10.28
C ASP A 17 4.27 8.48 10.52
N GLU A 18 4.51 7.87 11.67
CA GLU A 18 3.80 6.67 12.10
C GLU A 18 2.26 6.84 12.10
N SER A 19 1.77 8.02 12.52
CA SER A 19 0.34 8.30 12.63
C SER A 19 -0.34 8.38 11.27
N ARG A 20 0.36 8.93 10.27
CA ARG A 20 -0.10 8.91 8.87
C ARG A 20 -0.10 7.49 8.32
N CYS A 21 0.97 6.72 8.52
CA CYS A 21 1.02 5.32 8.07
C CYS A 21 -0.13 4.49 8.63
N ILE A 22 -0.34 4.52 9.95
CA ILE A 22 -1.39 3.73 10.61
C ILE A 22 -2.78 4.13 10.10
N ARG A 23 -3.04 5.44 9.91
CA ARG A 23 -4.34 5.91 9.40
C ARG A 23 -4.64 5.39 7.99
N VAL A 24 -3.67 5.48 7.09
CA VAL A 24 -3.81 4.99 5.71
C VAL A 24 -3.98 3.48 5.70
N LEU A 25 -3.13 2.73 6.41
CA LEU A 25 -3.22 1.28 6.49
C LEU A 25 -4.56 0.81 7.09
N ALA A 26 -5.09 1.52 8.09
CA ALA A 26 -6.40 1.21 8.68
C ALA A 26 -7.56 1.47 7.69
N ALA A 27 -7.43 2.45 6.80
CA ALA A 27 -8.38 2.67 5.72
C ALA A 27 -8.30 1.52 4.69
N CYS A 28 -7.10 1.08 4.34
CA CYS A 28 -6.87 -0.06 3.44
C CYS A 28 -7.47 -1.36 3.99
N ARG A 29 -7.44 -1.57 5.32
CA ARG A 29 -8.10 -2.72 5.96
C ARG A 29 -9.62 -2.73 5.71
N ARG A 30 -10.29 -1.58 5.85
CA ARG A 30 -11.74 -1.49 5.64
C ARG A 30 -12.10 -1.83 4.19
N PHE A 31 -11.27 -1.36 3.26
CA PHE A 31 -11.37 -1.71 1.86
C PHE A 31 -11.18 -3.22 1.64
N ALA A 32 -10.11 -3.82 2.20
CA ALA A 32 -9.82 -5.23 2.07
C ALA A 32 -10.99 -6.14 2.53
N VAL A 33 -11.60 -5.81 3.68
CA VAL A 33 -12.75 -6.53 4.24
C VAL A 33 -14.00 -6.38 3.37
N ASN A 34 -14.27 -5.18 2.84
CA ASN A 34 -15.46 -4.92 2.03
C ASN A 34 -15.39 -5.60 0.66
N VAL A 35 -14.22 -5.57 0.00
CA VAL A 35 -14.02 -6.22 -1.30
C VAL A 35 -14.04 -7.73 -1.18
N GLY A 36 -13.42 -8.29 -0.14
CA GLY A 36 -13.40 -9.73 0.12
C GLY A 36 -14.79 -10.33 0.43
N GLY A 37 -15.74 -9.50 0.87
CA GLY A 37 -17.09 -9.94 1.25
C GLY A 37 -18.18 -9.75 0.19
N ALA A 38 -18.14 -8.69 -0.61
CA ALA A 38 -19.31 -8.26 -1.41
C ALA A 38 -19.12 -8.26 -2.94
N ALA A 39 -17.89 -8.14 -3.45
CA ALA A 39 -17.66 -7.80 -4.86
C ALA A 39 -16.87 -8.86 -5.65
N GLY A 40 -16.27 -9.82 -4.96
CA GLY A 40 -15.40 -10.82 -5.60
C GLY A 40 -14.10 -10.23 -6.13
N ASN A 41 -13.17 -11.10 -6.53
CA ASN A 41 -11.82 -10.68 -6.92
C ASN A 41 -11.73 -9.89 -8.24
N TYR A 42 -12.84 -9.59 -8.90
CA TYR A 42 -12.92 -8.98 -10.24
C TYR A 42 -13.78 -7.70 -10.31
N ALA A 43 -14.14 -7.11 -9.17
CA ALA A 43 -14.85 -5.84 -9.19
C ALA A 43 -13.93 -4.70 -9.67
N THR A 44 -14.42 -3.90 -10.63
CA THR A 44 -13.79 -2.66 -11.09
C THR A 44 -13.56 -1.73 -9.90
N PHE A 45 -12.35 -1.20 -9.76
CA PHE A 45 -12.05 -0.28 -8.67
C PHE A 45 -12.84 1.01 -8.84
N ALA A 46 -13.40 1.51 -7.75
CA ALA A 46 -13.84 2.89 -7.68
C ALA A 46 -12.61 3.82 -7.50
N GLN A 47 -12.69 5.07 -7.96
CA GLN A 47 -11.58 6.03 -7.90
C GLN A 47 -10.98 6.20 -6.49
N ASN A 48 -11.80 6.08 -5.45
CA ASN A 48 -11.34 6.14 -4.06
C ASN A 48 -10.51 4.92 -3.64
N GLU A 49 -10.66 3.78 -4.32
CA GLU A 49 -9.97 2.53 -4.04
C GLU A 49 -8.58 2.50 -4.68
N GLU A 50 -8.45 3.02 -5.90
CA GLU A 50 -7.16 3.25 -6.56
C GLU A 50 -6.26 4.17 -5.74
N VAL A 51 -6.80 5.28 -5.23
CA VAL A 51 -6.06 6.21 -4.36
C VAL A 51 -5.60 5.55 -3.07
N LEU A 52 -6.41 4.66 -2.49
CA LEU A 52 -6.03 3.90 -1.29
C LEU A 52 -4.95 2.87 -1.59
N LEU A 53 -5.02 2.18 -2.73
CA LEU A 53 -3.99 1.21 -3.15
C LEU A 53 -2.66 1.90 -3.48
N GLN A 54 -2.69 3.05 -4.16
CA GLN A 54 -1.50 3.89 -4.36
C GLN A 54 -0.90 4.28 -3.01
N SER A 55 -1.72 4.80 -2.09
CA SER A 55 -1.25 5.23 -0.76
C SER A 55 -0.68 4.07 0.06
N PHE A 56 -1.21 2.85 -0.11
CA PHE A 56 -0.64 1.64 0.48
C PHE A 56 0.73 1.33 -0.12
N HIS A 57 0.86 1.39 -1.44
CA HIS A 57 2.11 1.15 -2.14
C HIS A 57 3.19 2.18 -1.78
N ASP A 58 2.85 3.46 -1.66
CA ASP A 58 3.79 4.51 -1.24
C ASP A 58 4.36 4.20 0.16
N ILE A 59 3.51 3.69 1.07
CA ILE A 59 3.94 3.26 2.39
C ILE A 59 4.82 2.01 2.29
N GLU A 60 4.47 1.04 1.45
CA GLU A 60 5.32 -0.13 1.20
C GLU A 60 6.70 0.30 0.71
N LEU A 61 6.78 1.13 -0.33
CA LEU A 61 8.02 1.68 -0.87
C LEU A 61 8.84 2.44 0.19
N ALA A 62 8.18 3.22 1.05
CA ALA A 62 8.85 3.91 2.15
C ALA A 62 9.53 2.97 3.16
N HIS A 63 9.11 1.70 3.19
CA HIS A 63 9.66 0.66 4.06
C HIS A 63 10.46 -0.41 3.31
N VAL A 64 10.52 -0.37 1.98
CA VAL A 64 11.44 -1.23 1.22
C VAL A 64 12.86 -0.76 1.49
N SER A 65 13.72 -1.70 1.88
CA SER A 65 15.15 -1.47 2.06
C SER A 65 15.91 -2.69 1.59
N SER A 66 17.01 -2.48 0.87
CA SER A 66 17.88 -3.53 0.34
C SER A 66 18.39 -4.49 1.42
N ASP A 67 18.52 -4.00 2.65
CA ASP A 67 18.99 -4.75 3.83
C ASP A 67 17.84 -5.22 4.74
N GLY A 68 16.57 -5.03 4.33
CA GLY A 68 15.38 -5.43 5.10
C GLY A 68 15.18 -4.67 6.43
N ARG A 69 15.90 -3.56 6.64
CA ARG A 69 15.94 -2.83 7.92
C ARG A 69 14.57 -2.38 8.42
N TYR A 70 13.65 -2.07 7.51
CA TYR A 70 12.34 -1.52 7.85
C TYR A 70 11.20 -2.54 7.71
N ASP A 71 11.49 -3.79 7.33
CA ASP A 71 10.48 -4.84 7.12
C ASP A 71 9.70 -5.10 8.41
N GLN A 72 10.43 -5.18 9.54
CA GLN A 72 9.81 -5.37 10.85
C GLN A 72 8.96 -4.15 11.26
N LEU A 73 9.39 -2.93 10.91
CA LEU A 73 8.64 -1.71 11.20
C LEU A 73 7.34 -1.67 10.39
N PHE A 74 7.39 -2.05 9.11
CA PHE A 74 6.20 -2.17 8.26
C PHE A 74 5.23 -3.21 8.83
N ALA A 75 5.70 -4.40 9.17
CA ALA A 75 4.88 -5.46 9.75
C ALA A 75 4.18 -5.00 11.05
N GLN A 76 4.90 -4.31 11.94
CA GLN A 76 4.33 -3.74 13.17
C GLN A 76 3.23 -2.70 12.87
N ARG A 77 3.43 -1.86 11.86
CA ARG A 77 2.45 -0.84 11.46
C ARG A 77 1.20 -1.47 10.86
N CYS A 78 1.35 -2.47 10.01
CA CYS A 78 0.24 -3.27 9.48
C CYS A 78 -0.55 -3.92 10.62
N GLN A 79 0.13 -4.54 11.58
CA GLN A 79 -0.53 -5.13 12.75
C GLN A 79 -1.29 -4.09 13.58
N ARG A 80 -0.71 -2.91 13.83
CA ARG A 80 -1.37 -1.82 14.58
C ARG A 80 -2.56 -1.23 13.84
N ALA A 81 -2.52 -1.23 12.51
CA ALA A 81 -3.66 -0.87 11.66
C ALA A 81 -4.74 -1.97 11.60
N GLY A 82 -4.46 -3.16 12.15
CA GLY A 82 -5.35 -4.31 12.15
C GLY A 82 -5.36 -5.10 10.84
N LEU A 83 -4.35 -4.90 9.99
CA LEU A 83 -4.15 -5.70 8.79
C LEU A 83 -3.53 -7.05 9.16
N THR A 84 -4.09 -8.11 8.59
CA THR A 84 -3.49 -9.46 8.64
C THR A 84 -2.54 -9.64 7.47
N SER A 85 -1.70 -10.68 7.51
CA SER A 85 -0.82 -11.03 6.39
C SER A 85 -1.59 -11.32 5.11
N ALA A 86 -2.81 -11.86 5.22
CA ALA A 86 -3.69 -12.10 4.08
C ALA A 86 -4.21 -10.80 3.46
N ASP A 87 -4.57 -9.82 4.29
CA ASP A 87 -4.99 -8.50 3.80
C ASP A 87 -3.84 -7.79 3.07
N VAL A 88 -2.63 -7.84 3.64
CA VAL A 88 -1.43 -7.26 3.01
C VAL A 88 -1.14 -7.92 1.67
N HIS A 89 -1.14 -9.25 1.60
CA HIS A 89 -0.93 -9.98 0.34
C HIS A 89 -1.99 -9.62 -0.70
N MET A 90 -3.26 -9.51 -0.30
CA MET A 90 -4.33 -9.15 -1.21
C MET A 90 -4.16 -7.71 -1.74
N LEU A 91 -3.83 -6.74 -0.88
CA LEU A 91 -3.56 -5.36 -1.31
C LEU A 91 -2.38 -5.29 -2.30
N GLN A 92 -1.32 -6.04 -2.06
CA GLN A 92 -0.18 -6.14 -2.98
C GLN A 92 -0.57 -6.77 -4.33
N GLU A 93 -1.35 -7.84 -4.32
CA GLU A 93 -1.83 -8.50 -5.53
C GLU A 93 -2.74 -7.56 -6.34
N ARG A 94 -3.66 -6.87 -5.67
CA ARG A 94 -4.54 -5.87 -6.30
C ARG A 94 -3.78 -4.72 -6.94
N TRP A 95 -2.76 -4.20 -6.26
CA TRP A 95 -1.89 -3.16 -6.82
C TRP A 95 -1.17 -3.63 -8.09
N ARG A 96 -0.67 -4.88 -8.12
CA ARG A 96 -0.03 -5.46 -9.30
C ARG A 96 -1.02 -5.61 -10.46
N THR A 97 -2.23 -6.09 -10.20
CA THR A 97 -3.27 -6.22 -11.22
C THR A 97 -3.62 -4.87 -11.83
N LEU A 98 -3.82 -3.83 -11.01
CA LEU A 98 -4.10 -2.48 -11.48
C LEU A 98 -3.01 -1.96 -12.45
N ASN A 99 -1.74 -2.10 -12.09
CA ASN A 99 -0.64 -1.67 -12.97
C ASN A 99 -0.47 -2.55 -14.21
N SER A 100 -0.78 -3.86 -14.11
CA SER A 100 -0.69 -4.77 -15.26
C SER A 100 -1.83 -4.58 -16.26
N GLU A 101 -2.97 -4.04 -15.83
CA GLU A 101 -4.09 -3.66 -16.72
C GLU A 101 -3.79 -2.37 -17.48
N ASP A 102 -3.05 -1.42 -16.88
CA ASP A 102 -2.59 -0.18 -17.54
C ASP A 102 -1.52 -0.43 -18.63
N ASP A 103 -0.67 -1.46 -18.49
CA ASP A 103 0.38 -1.84 -19.45
C ASP A 103 -0.13 -2.53 -20.74
N LEU A 104 -1.44 -2.78 -20.88
CA LEU A 104 -2.03 -3.44 -22.07
C LEU A 104 -2.57 -2.46 -23.12
N ASP A 105 -2.44 -1.15 -22.91
CA ASP A 105 -2.88 -0.08 -23.80
C ASP A 105 -1.70 0.71 -24.47
N GLU A 106 -0.55 0.06 -24.71
CA GLU A 106 0.53 0.55 -25.63
C GLU A 106 0.70 -0.30 -26.90
#